data_AF-A0A318JIK5-F1
#
_entry.id   AF-A0A318JIK5-F1
#
_cell.length_a   1.000
_cell.length_b   1.000
_cell.length_c   1.000
_cell.angle_alpha   90.00
_cell.angle_beta   90.00
_cell.angle_gamma   90.00
#
_symmetry.space_group_name_H-M   'P 1'
#
loop_
_entity.id
_entity.type
_entity.pdbx_description
1 polymer ?
#
loop_
_entity_poly.entity_id
_entity_poly.type
_entity_poly.pdbx_seq_one_letter_code
_entity_poly.pdbx_strand_id
1 'polypeptide(L)'
;MTQNRQPAPAKKSPHVRSFILACVVSSISMPLIASAQMNSSDSKPAGNASMHSNAMAENKDMAIKKSMEGMQQKMSSMSMSGNTDHDFAMMMKEHHQGAIDMAEIELKQGKDPQLKKMASKIIAAQKKEMAEFDTWLKKHEASMSSSQLGK
;
A
#
# COMPACT_ATOMS: atom_id res chain seq x y z
N MET A 1 15.26 48.30 50.13
CA MET A 1 15.33 47.24 49.10
C MET A 1 14.66 45.98 49.63
N THR A 2 13.44 45.67 49.20
CA THR A 2 12.73 44.42 49.55
C THR A 2 12.58 43.59 48.27
N GLN A 3 13.36 42.51 48.16
CA GLN A 3 13.40 41.65 46.99
C GLN A 3 12.23 40.65 47.01
N ASN A 4 11.33 40.79 46.04
CA ASN A 4 10.19 39.93 45.78
C ASN A 4 10.67 38.60 45.17
N ARG A 5 10.74 37.51 45.94
CA ARG A 5 11.00 36.15 45.41
C ARG A 5 9.67 35.47 45.09
N GLN A 6 9.43 35.22 43.81
CA GLN A 6 8.41 34.27 43.37
C GLN A 6 8.94 32.84 43.47
N PRO A 7 8.11 31.85 43.86
CA PRO A 7 8.51 30.44 43.89
C PRO A 7 8.53 29.82 42.48
N ALA A 8 9.51 28.94 42.22
CA ALA A 8 9.64 28.21 40.97
C ALA A 8 8.56 27.10 40.81
N PRO A 9 8.12 26.79 39.58
CA PRO A 9 7.08 25.77 39.35
C PRO A 9 7.62 24.33 39.47
N ALA A 10 6.80 23.46 40.09
CA ALA A 10 7.09 22.04 40.31
C ALA A 10 7.07 21.20 39.01
N LYS A 11 8.08 20.34 38.83
CA LYS A 11 8.15 19.34 37.74
C LYS A 11 7.11 18.24 37.94
N LYS A 12 6.23 18.02 36.96
CA LYS A 12 5.31 16.87 36.91
C LYS A 12 6.00 15.68 36.25
N SER A 13 6.01 14.53 36.94
CA SER A 13 6.54 13.25 36.46
C SER A 13 5.57 12.55 35.50
N PRO A 14 6.04 11.86 34.44
CA PRO A 14 5.15 11.13 33.53
C PRO A 14 4.76 9.76 34.12
N HIS A 15 3.46 9.48 34.16
CA HIS A 15 2.92 8.16 34.43
C HIS A 15 3.13 7.23 33.23
N VAL A 16 3.95 6.20 33.41
CA VAL A 16 4.10 5.09 32.46
C VAL A 16 2.85 4.22 32.55
N ARG A 17 2.05 4.18 31.48
CA ARG A 17 0.90 3.27 31.38
C ARG A 17 1.36 1.99 30.68
N SER A 18 1.55 0.93 31.47
CA SER A 18 1.77 -0.44 30.97
C SER A 18 0.59 -0.90 30.13
N PHE A 19 0.86 -1.30 28.88
CA PHE A 19 -0.06 -2.04 28.03
C PHE A 19 0.15 -3.54 28.28
N ILE A 20 -0.85 -4.23 28.82
CA ILE A 20 -0.87 -5.70 28.89
C ILE A 20 -1.40 -6.22 27.56
N LEU A 21 -0.55 -7.00 26.91
CA LEU A 21 -0.74 -7.71 25.65
C LEU A 21 -1.77 -8.84 25.83
N ALA A 22 -2.90 -8.78 25.14
CA ALA A 22 -3.87 -9.87 25.07
C ALA A 22 -3.57 -10.73 23.83
N CYS A 23 -2.90 -11.87 24.05
CA CYS A 23 -2.73 -12.90 23.02
C CYS A 23 -3.91 -13.88 23.07
N VAL A 24 -4.88 -13.73 22.17
CA VAL A 24 -5.89 -14.77 21.92
C VAL A 24 -5.49 -15.49 20.64
N VAL A 25 -4.90 -16.68 20.80
CA VAL A 25 -4.62 -17.62 19.72
C VAL A 25 -5.92 -18.32 19.34
N SER A 26 -6.55 -17.87 18.26
CA SER A 26 -7.72 -18.54 17.70
C SER A 26 -7.27 -19.74 16.87
N SER A 27 -7.63 -20.92 17.35
CA SER A 27 -7.42 -22.22 16.71
C SER A 27 -8.03 -22.24 15.30
N ILE A 28 -7.20 -22.50 14.29
CA ILE A 28 -7.65 -22.70 12.91
C ILE A 28 -8.06 -24.16 12.75
N SER A 29 -9.36 -24.43 12.72
CA SER A 29 -9.91 -25.71 12.27
C SER A 29 -9.82 -25.81 10.75
N MET A 30 -9.06 -26.78 10.24
CA MET A 30 -9.02 -27.15 8.82
C MET A 30 -10.27 -27.95 8.42
N PRO A 31 -11.01 -27.56 7.37
CA PRO A 31 -11.98 -28.43 6.74
C PRO A 31 -11.29 -29.39 5.75
N LEU A 32 -11.63 -30.67 5.90
CA LEU A 32 -11.28 -31.80 5.05
C LEU A 32 -11.89 -31.58 3.64
N ILE A 33 -11.05 -31.37 2.62
CA ILE A 33 -11.50 -31.31 1.22
C ILE A 33 -11.52 -32.74 0.67
N ALA A 34 -12.72 -33.27 0.44
CA ALA A 34 -12.94 -34.48 -0.32
C ALA A 34 -12.87 -34.17 -1.82
N SER A 35 -11.92 -34.78 -2.53
CA SER A 35 -11.87 -34.76 -3.98
C SER A 35 -12.96 -35.69 -4.55
N ALA A 36 -13.96 -35.11 -5.21
CA ALA A 36 -14.86 -35.84 -6.10
C ALA A 36 -14.56 -35.41 -7.55
N GLN A 37 -13.89 -36.29 -8.29
CA GLN A 37 -13.82 -36.24 -9.75
C GLN A 37 -15.11 -36.82 -10.33
N MET A 38 -15.85 -36.06 -11.15
CA MET A 38 -16.76 -36.63 -12.15
C MET A 38 -16.83 -35.78 -13.42
N ASN A 39 -16.26 -36.36 -14.47
CA ASN A 39 -16.77 -36.55 -15.83
C ASN A 39 -17.27 -35.37 -16.67
N SER A 40 -16.56 -35.22 -17.80
CA SER A 40 -16.95 -34.65 -19.08
C SER A 40 -18.34 -35.05 -19.56
N SER A 41 -19.07 -34.09 -20.15
CA SER A 41 -20.08 -34.32 -21.18
C SER A 41 -20.29 -33.04 -21.99
N ASP A 42 -20.06 -33.16 -23.30
CA ASP A 42 -20.41 -32.21 -24.35
C ASP A 42 -21.86 -31.71 -24.24
N SER A 43 -22.06 -30.41 -24.44
CA SER A 43 -23.34 -29.85 -24.88
C SER A 43 -23.11 -28.46 -25.48
N LYS A 44 -23.25 -28.37 -26.80
CA LYS A 44 -23.35 -27.12 -27.56
C LYS A 44 -24.84 -26.76 -27.66
N PRO A 45 -25.22 -25.49 -27.46
CA PRO A 45 -26.37 -24.97 -28.20
C PRO A 45 -26.04 -23.67 -28.93
N ALA A 46 -26.48 -23.61 -30.18
CA ALA A 46 -26.61 -22.38 -30.95
C ALA A 46 -27.87 -21.63 -30.48
N GLY A 47 -27.83 -20.30 -30.45
CA GLY A 47 -29.04 -19.50 -30.29
C GLY A 47 -28.79 -18.10 -29.72
N ASN A 48 -29.32 -17.11 -30.40
CA ASN A 48 -29.06 -15.68 -30.30
C ASN A 48 -29.44 -14.97 -28.98
N ALA A 49 -28.94 -13.72 -28.90
CA ALA A 49 -29.57 -12.55 -28.28
C ALA A 49 -29.62 -12.44 -26.74
N SER A 50 -28.57 -11.86 -26.16
CA SER A 50 -28.71 -10.66 -25.31
C SER A 50 -27.36 -9.94 -25.18
N MET A 51 -27.01 -9.15 -26.20
CA MET A 51 -25.99 -8.10 -26.08
C MET A 51 -26.69 -6.78 -25.79
N HIS A 52 -26.97 -6.50 -24.51
CA HIS A 52 -27.03 -5.13 -23.99
C HIS A 52 -27.13 -5.12 -22.47
N SER A 53 -26.05 -4.67 -21.81
CA SER A 53 -26.04 -3.86 -20.57
C SER A 53 -24.81 -4.05 -19.66
N ASN A 54 -23.70 -4.67 -20.11
CA ASN A 54 -22.53 -4.88 -19.22
C ASN A 54 -21.18 -4.26 -19.63
N ALA A 55 -21.08 -3.58 -20.77
CA ALA A 55 -19.82 -3.00 -21.26
C ALA A 55 -19.19 -1.94 -20.31
N MET A 56 -20.00 -1.31 -19.45
CA MET A 56 -19.51 -0.33 -18.46
C MET A 56 -19.04 -0.97 -17.15
N ALA A 57 -19.48 -2.18 -16.82
CA ALA A 57 -19.04 -2.92 -15.63
C ALA A 57 -17.75 -3.69 -15.93
N GLU A 58 -17.64 -4.31 -17.11
CA GLU A 58 -16.42 -5.01 -17.57
C GLU A 58 -15.18 -4.09 -17.61
N ASN A 59 -15.35 -2.78 -17.85
CA ASN A 59 -14.24 -1.84 -17.96
C ASN A 59 -13.58 -1.51 -16.59
N LYS A 60 -14.36 -1.50 -15.51
CA LYS A 60 -13.88 -1.04 -14.18
C LYS A 60 -12.99 -2.07 -13.50
N ASP A 61 -13.38 -3.35 -13.58
CA ASP A 61 -12.59 -4.45 -13.03
C ASP A 61 -11.24 -4.58 -13.75
N MET A 62 -11.20 -4.23 -15.05
CA MET A 62 -9.96 -4.15 -15.81
C MET A 62 -9.05 -2.99 -15.38
N ALA A 63 -9.59 -1.86 -14.93
CA ALA A 63 -8.77 -0.69 -14.57
C ALA A 63 -7.90 -0.96 -13.33
N ILE A 64 -8.49 -1.49 -12.25
CA ILE A 64 -7.75 -1.85 -11.03
C ILE A 64 -6.77 -2.98 -11.33
N LYS A 65 -7.22 -4.03 -12.03
CA LYS A 65 -6.35 -5.16 -12.41
C LYS A 65 -5.15 -4.71 -13.23
N LYS A 66 -5.36 -3.87 -14.25
CA LYS A 66 -4.29 -3.29 -15.07
C LYS A 66 -3.33 -2.41 -14.25
N SER A 67 -3.85 -1.65 -13.29
CA SER A 67 -3.01 -0.88 -12.37
C SER A 67 -2.11 -1.78 -11.51
N MET A 68 -2.66 -2.87 -10.99
CA MET A 68 -1.90 -3.86 -10.21
C MET A 68 -0.87 -4.60 -11.07
N GLU A 69 -1.23 -5.02 -12.28
CA GLU A 69 -0.31 -5.65 -13.23
C GLU A 69 0.84 -4.70 -13.60
N GLY A 70 0.54 -3.43 -13.86
CA GLY A 70 1.56 -2.41 -14.13
C GLY A 70 2.51 -2.20 -12.94
N MET A 71 1.98 -2.12 -11.72
CA MET A 71 2.80 -2.06 -10.50
C MET A 71 3.69 -3.30 -10.38
N GLN A 72 3.13 -4.50 -10.52
CA GLN A 72 3.88 -5.75 -10.43
C GLN A 72 4.99 -5.82 -11.48
N GLN A 73 4.72 -5.43 -12.72
CA GLN A 73 5.71 -5.41 -13.79
C GLN A 73 6.87 -4.48 -13.43
N LYS A 74 6.58 -3.23 -13.02
CA LYS A 74 7.61 -2.26 -12.64
C LYS A 74 8.45 -2.77 -11.47
N MET A 75 7.81 -3.29 -10.43
CA MET A 75 8.48 -3.86 -9.25
C MET A 75 9.38 -5.04 -9.62
N SER A 76 8.92 -5.92 -10.52
CA SER A 76 9.71 -7.06 -11.00
C SER A 76 10.88 -6.67 -11.90
N SER A 77 10.80 -5.51 -12.57
CA SER A 77 11.83 -5.00 -13.48
C SER A 77 12.92 -4.18 -12.78
N MET A 78 12.73 -3.83 -11.50
CA MET A 78 13.72 -3.06 -10.74
C MET A 78 14.93 -3.92 -10.39
N SER A 79 16.11 -3.37 -10.67
CA SER A 79 17.38 -3.98 -10.28
C SER A 79 17.69 -3.65 -8.82
N MET A 80 17.99 -4.67 -8.01
CA MET A 80 18.40 -4.49 -6.62
C MET A 80 19.86 -4.06 -6.57
N SER A 81 20.14 -2.99 -5.82
CA SER A 81 21.50 -2.51 -5.62
C SER A 81 22.29 -3.37 -4.64
N GLY A 82 21.60 -4.17 -3.81
CA GLY A 82 22.18 -4.92 -2.71
C GLY A 82 22.32 -4.10 -1.43
N ASN A 83 22.00 -2.81 -1.46
CA ASN A 83 21.84 -1.98 -0.28
C ASN A 83 20.36 -1.98 0.13
N THR A 84 20.06 -2.60 1.27
CA THR A 84 18.69 -2.77 1.75
C THR A 84 17.93 -1.46 1.94
N ASP A 85 18.58 -0.41 2.44
CA ASP A 85 17.91 0.87 2.68
C ASP A 85 17.56 1.57 1.38
N HIS A 86 18.49 1.52 0.41
CA HIS A 86 18.28 2.06 -0.93
C HIS A 86 17.18 1.30 -1.67
N ASP A 87 17.26 -0.04 -1.65
CA ASP A 87 16.30 -0.91 -2.31
C ASP A 87 14.91 -0.73 -1.68
N PHE A 88 14.82 -0.59 -0.35
CA PHE A 88 13.56 -0.26 0.34
C PHE A 88 12.98 1.08 -0.12
N ALA A 89 13.78 2.15 -0.15
CA ALA A 89 13.31 3.48 -0.53
C ALA A 89 12.85 3.53 -2.00
N MET A 90 13.59 2.90 -2.91
CA MET A 90 13.21 2.80 -4.33
C MET A 90 11.93 1.98 -4.52
N MET A 91 11.87 0.78 -3.90
CA MET A 91 10.73 -0.12 -4.02
C MET A 91 9.47 0.48 -3.41
N MET A 92 9.57 1.11 -2.24
CA MET A 92 8.40 1.67 -1.57
C MET A 92 7.88 2.92 -2.28
N LYS A 93 8.76 3.71 -2.92
CA LYS A 93 8.32 4.81 -3.79
C LYS A 93 7.47 4.30 -4.96
N GLU A 94 7.88 3.24 -5.65
CA GLU A 94 7.10 2.71 -6.78
C GLU A 94 5.82 2.00 -6.33
N HIS A 95 5.88 1.25 -5.22
CA HIS A 95 4.70 0.65 -4.60
C HIS A 95 3.64 1.70 -4.25
N HIS A 96 4.06 2.83 -3.68
CA HIS A 96 3.17 3.96 -3.38
C HIS A 96 2.58 4.58 -4.63
N GLN A 97 3.34 4.70 -5.72
CA GLN A 97 2.79 5.21 -6.97
C GLN A 97 1.64 4.34 -7.48
N GLY A 98 1.79 3.01 -7.47
CA GLY A 98 0.69 2.14 -7.91
C GLY A 98 -0.53 2.16 -6.97
N ALA A 99 -0.33 2.40 -5.66
CA ALA A 99 -1.45 2.59 -4.74
C ALA A 99 -2.16 3.95 -4.93
N ILE A 100 -1.43 5.01 -5.29
CA ILE A 100 -2.01 6.28 -5.77
C ILE A 100 -2.84 6.05 -7.04
N ASP A 101 -2.32 5.31 -8.01
CA ASP A 101 -3.01 5.03 -9.28
C ASP A 101 -4.36 4.33 -9.03
N MET A 102 -4.39 3.33 -8.13
CA MET A 102 -5.63 2.66 -7.71
C MET A 102 -6.59 3.59 -6.96
N ALA A 103 -6.07 4.42 -6.06
CA ALA A 103 -6.89 5.39 -5.33
C ALA A 103 -7.52 6.42 -6.29
N GLU A 104 -6.80 6.84 -7.34
CA GLU A 104 -7.36 7.71 -8.38
C GLU A 104 -8.46 7.02 -9.19
N ILE A 105 -8.33 5.71 -9.47
CA ILE A 105 -9.39 4.93 -10.11
C ILE A 105 -10.65 4.92 -9.22
N GLU A 106 -10.50 4.70 -7.91
CA GLU A 106 -11.63 4.75 -6.95
C GLU A 106 -12.29 6.15 -6.93
N LEU A 107 -11.51 7.22 -6.95
CA LEU A 107 -12.08 8.57 -7.02
C LEU A 107 -12.88 8.83 -8.31
N LYS A 108 -12.41 8.29 -9.43
CA LYS A 108 -13.03 8.48 -10.76
C LYS A 108 -14.25 7.57 -10.95
N GLN A 109 -14.19 6.33 -10.50
CA GLN A 109 -15.12 5.28 -10.89
C GLN A 109 -15.93 4.67 -9.75
N GLY A 110 -15.46 4.85 -8.51
CA GLY A 110 -16.08 4.37 -7.28
C GLY A 110 -17.39 5.07 -6.96
N LYS A 111 -18.25 4.36 -6.24
CA LYS A 111 -19.62 4.80 -5.89
C LYS A 111 -19.80 5.08 -4.39
N ASP A 112 -19.01 4.42 -3.54
CA ASP A 112 -19.14 4.57 -2.09
C ASP A 112 -18.44 5.85 -1.60
N PRO A 113 -19.16 6.78 -0.94
CA PRO A 113 -18.57 8.05 -0.51
C PRO A 113 -17.50 7.88 0.59
N GLN A 114 -17.57 6.82 1.40
CA GLN A 114 -16.55 6.56 2.42
C GLN A 114 -15.25 6.06 1.79
N LEU A 115 -15.34 5.16 0.80
CA LEU A 115 -14.18 4.68 0.06
C LEU A 115 -13.53 5.79 -0.77
N LYS A 116 -14.31 6.67 -1.42
CA LYS A 116 -13.75 7.85 -2.08
C LYS A 116 -13.03 8.77 -1.11
N LYS A 117 -13.59 9.01 0.09
CA LYS A 117 -12.91 9.79 1.14
C LYS A 117 -11.62 9.11 1.60
N MET A 118 -11.61 7.78 1.70
CA MET A 118 -10.41 7.01 2.01
C MET A 118 -9.36 7.13 0.90
N ALA A 119 -9.75 7.02 -0.37
CA ALA A 119 -8.88 7.17 -1.51
C ALA A 119 -8.19 8.55 -1.54
N SER A 120 -8.92 9.64 -1.29
CA SER A 120 -8.31 10.98 -1.16
C SER A 120 -7.26 11.05 -0.05
N LYS A 121 -7.49 10.39 1.10
CA LYS A 121 -6.52 10.34 2.20
C LYS A 121 -5.28 9.52 1.83
N ILE A 122 -5.46 8.39 1.15
CA ILE A 122 -4.37 7.55 0.66
C ILE A 122 -3.47 8.36 -0.28
N ILE A 123 -4.05 9.07 -1.25
CA ILE A 123 -3.28 9.92 -2.19
C ILE A 123 -2.46 10.96 -1.44
N ALA A 124 -3.07 11.67 -0.48
CA ALA A 124 -2.37 12.72 0.27
C ALA A 124 -1.21 12.15 1.12
N ALA A 125 -1.45 11.05 1.84
CA ALA A 125 -0.44 10.42 2.69
C ALA A 125 0.72 9.85 1.86
N GLN A 126 0.41 9.08 0.82
CA GLN A 126 1.45 8.42 0.03
C GLN A 126 2.26 9.39 -0.83
N LYS A 127 1.67 10.49 -1.33
CA LYS A 127 2.45 11.57 -1.98
C LYS A 127 3.46 12.20 -1.02
N LYS A 128 3.09 12.37 0.26
CA LYS A 128 4.01 12.88 1.28
C LYS A 128 5.16 11.89 1.52
N GLU A 129 4.85 10.61 1.69
CA GLU A 129 5.86 9.55 1.92
C GLU A 129 6.78 9.38 0.70
N MET A 130 6.26 9.47 -0.53
CA MET A 130 7.08 9.49 -1.74
C MET A 130 8.08 10.65 -1.76
N ALA A 131 7.67 11.85 -1.32
CA ALA A 131 8.58 12.99 -1.22
C ALA A 131 9.67 12.79 -0.16
N GLU A 132 9.35 12.08 0.93
CA GLU A 132 10.33 11.68 1.95
C GLU A 132 11.34 10.67 1.38
N PHE A 133 10.88 9.65 0.64
CA PHE A 133 11.77 8.71 -0.07
C PHE A 133 12.65 9.40 -1.11
N ASP A 134 12.09 10.31 -1.92
CA ASP A 134 12.86 11.08 -2.90
C ASP A 134 13.96 11.93 -2.25
N THR A 135 13.63 12.56 -1.12
CA THR A 135 14.59 13.35 -0.36
C THR A 135 15.70 12.47 0.19
N TRP A 136 15.34 11.30 0.73
CA TRP A 136 16.30 10.34 1.25
C TRP A 136 17.21 9.80 0.15
N LEU A 137 16.66 9.37 -0.99
CA LEU A 137 17.41 8.83 -2.13
C LEU A 137 18.41 9.85 -2.67
N LYS A 138 17.97 11.09 -2.94
CA LYS A 138 18.87 12.16 -3.41
C LYS A 138 20.02 12.43 -2.46
N LYS A 139 19.76 12.40 -1.15
CA LYS A 139 20.80 12.62 -0.13
C LYS A 139 21.84 11.49 -0.13
N HIS A 140 21.43 10.25 -0.41
CA HIS A 140 22.30 9.08 -0.28
C HIS A 140 22.90 8.59 -1.60
N GLU A 141 22.35 8.93 -2.77
CA GLU A 141 22.98 8.70 -4.08
C GLU A 141 24.35 9.39 -4.18
N ALA A 142 24.45 10.63 -3.67
CA ALA A 142 25.72 11.36 -3.61
C ALA A 142 26.77 10.64 -2.74
N SER A 143 26.35 9.97 -1.67
CA SER A 143 27.23 9.21 -0.79
C SER A 143 27.69 7.88 -1.41
N MET A 144 26.79 7.18 -2.12
CA MET A 144 27.10 5.91 -2.80
C MET A 144 28.12 6.13 -3.92
N SER A 145 27.95 7.19 -4.72
CA SER A 145 28.89 7.57 -5.80
C SER A 145 30.29 7.88 -5.27
N SER A 146 30.40 8.57 -4.13
CA SER A 146 31.69 8.89 -3.50
C SER A 146 32.43 7.67 -2.92
N SER A 147 31.71 6.64 -2.48
CA SER A 147 32.30 5.42 -1.91
C SER A 147 32.92 4.48 -2.96
N GLN A 148 32.49 4.60 -4.22
CA GLN A 148 32.86 3.70 -5.31
C GLN A 148 34.13 4.15 -6.06
N LEU A 149 34.58 5.39 -5.87
CA LEU A 149 35.84 5.92 -6.43
C LEU A 149 37.06 5.79 -5.50
N GLY A 150 36.88 5.25 -4.28
CA GLY A 150 37.93 5.18 -3.26
C GLY A 150 38.57 3.81 -3.04
N LYS A 151 38.41 2.85 -3.97
CA LYS A 151 38.98 1.50 -3.86
C LYS A 151 39.81 1.14 -5.08
#